data_AF-A0A2N2XGI1-F1
#
_entry.id   AF-A0A2N2XGI1-F1
#
_cell.length_a   1.000
_cell.length_b   1.000
_cell.length_c   1.000
_cell.angle_alpha   90.00
_cell.angle_beta   90.00
_cell.angle_gamma   90.00
#
_symmetry.space_group_name_H-M   'P 1'
#
loop_
_entity.id
_entity.type
_entity.pdbx_description
1 polymer ?
#
loop_
_entity_poly.entity_id
_entity_poly.type
_entity_poly.pdbx_seq_one_letter_code
_entity_poly.pdbx_strand_id
1 'polypeptide(L)'
;MITFTPEKCTVMKTKNLVLLLFLLPLFTVAQRIEGGLLAGVNATQVAGDVASGYNKAGLTFGGFAAFNINQRSEFRMELAFSQKGSRVNPSETEPRQYLLRVNYIDIPFLYRYLYNTKLSFEGGLSYGYLISHYEEAEYSRPESIL
;
A
#
# COMPACT_ATOMS: atom_id res chain seq x y z
N MET A 1 -18.41 -47.55 -27.01
CA MET A 1 -17.98 -46.33 -27.69
C MET A 1 -18.85 -45.20 -27.14
N ILE A 2 -18.31 -44.38 -26.24
CA ILE A 2 -19.06 -43.36 -25.50
C ILE A 2 -19.05 -42.08 -26.34
N THR A 3 -20.22 -41.67 -26.81
CA THR A 3 -20.37 -40.43 -27.59
C THR A 3 -20.47 -39.25 -26.64
N PHE A 4 -19.45 -38.39 -26.64
CA PHE A 4 -19.48 -37.08 -25.99
C PHE A 4 -20.33 -36.11 -26.82
N THR A 5 -21.39 -35.57 -26.24
CA THR A 5 -22.13 -34.40 -26.76
C THR A 5 -21.53 -33.11 -26.21
N PRO A 6 -21.25 -32.09 -27.04
CA PRO A 6 -20.68 -30.82 -26.55
C PRO A 6 -21.76 -29.94 -25.90
N GLU A 7 -21.51 -29.48 -24.68
CA GLU A 7 -22.28 -28.39 -24.06
C GLU A 7 -22.02 -27.08 -24.82
N LYS A 8 -23.08 -26.38 -25.20
CA LYS A 8 -22.98 -25.06 -25.83
C LYS A 8 -22.60 -24.04 -24.77
N CYS A 9 -21.36 -23.54 -24.84
CA CYS A 9 -20.95 -22.35 -24.09
C CYS A 9 -21.73 -21.14 -24.64
N THR A 10 -22.66 -20.63 -23.83
CA THR A 10 -23.59 -19.56 -24.25
C THR A 10 -22.83 -18.24 -24.25
N VAL A 11 -22.29 -17.85 -25.41
CA VAL A 11 -21.64 -16.56 -25.62
C VAL A 11 -22.67 -15.45 -25.41
N MET A 12 -22.61 -14.80 -24.26
CA MET A 12 -23.45 -13.66 -23.92
C MET A 12 -23.18 -12.55 -24.95
N LYS A 13 -24.21 -12.17 -25.73
CA LYS A 13 -24.09 -11.24 -26.87
C LYS A 13 -23.43 -9.92 -26.45
N THR A 14 -22.21 -9.68 -26.93
CA THR A 14 -21.37 -8.48 -26.65
C THR A 14 -22.11 -7.16 -26.90
N LYS A 15 -23.07 -7.15 -27.82
CA LYS A 15 -23.90 -5.97 -28.14
C LYS A 15 -24.74 -5.46 -26.95
N ASN A 16 -25.17 -6.36 -26.07
CA ASN A 16 -25.91 -5.99 -24.85
C ASN A 16 -24.97 -5.43 -23.76
N LEU A 17 -23.71 -5.89 -23.72
CA LEU A 17 -22.70 -5.39 -22.79
C LEU A 17 -22.28 -3.95 -23.14
N VAL A 18 -22.10 -3.65 -24.44
CA VAL A 18 -21.78 -2.30 -24.91
C VAL A 18 -22.93 -1.33 -24.64
N LEU A 19 -24.18 -1.77 -24.81
CA LEU A 19 -25.36 -0.97 -24.51
C LEU A 19 -25.50 -0.66 -23.01
N LEU A 20 -25.18 -1.63 -22.14
CA LEU A 20 -25.16 -1.44 -20.68
C LEU A 20 -24.08 -0.42 -20.26
N LEU A 21 -22.89 -0.49 -20.88
CA LEU A 21 -21.79 0.44 -20.61
C LEU A 21 -22.16 1.88 -21.00
N PHE A 22 -22.94 2.06 -22.07
CA PHE A 22 -23.39 3.37 -22.57
C PHE A 22 -24.51 4.00 -21.74
N LEU A 23 -25.21 3.23 -20.90
CA LEU A 23 -26.31 3.69 -20.03
C LEU A 23 -25.85 4.07 -18.61
N LEU A 24 -24.61 3.73 -18.22
CA LEU A 24 -24.00 4.11 -16.94
C LEU A 24 -23.93 5.63 -16.66
N PRO A 25 -23.70 6.54 -17.63
CA PRO A 25 -23.57 7.96 -17.33
C PRO A 25 -24.89 8.67 -17.00
N LEU A 26 -26.05 7.99 -17.08
CA LEU A 26 -27.35 8.59 -16.76
C LEU A 26 -27.60 8.75 -15.23
N PHE A 27 -26.74 8.16 -14.39
CA PHE A 27 -26.85 8.20 -12.93
C PHE A 27 -25.71 9.01 -12.27
N THR A 28 -25.10 9.96 -12.97
CA THR A 28 -24.03 10.76 -12.39
C THR A 28 -24.57 11.69 -11.30
N VAL A 29 -24.36 11.30 -10.05
CA VAL A 29 -24.51 12.18 -8.89
C VAL A 29 -23.24 13.03 -8.80
N ALA A 30 -23.39 14.35 -8.66
CA ALA A 30 -22.30 15.25 -8.31
C ALA A 30 -21.88 14.99 -6.86
N GLN A 31 -21.09 13.94 -6.67
CA GLN A 31 -20.56 13.54 -5.38
C GLN A 31 -19.46 14.52 -4.96
N ARG A 32 -19.65 15.12 -3.78
CA ARG A 32 -18.72 16.07 -3.19
C ARG A 32 -17.41 15.34 -2.89
N ILE A 33 -16.34 15.76 -3.58
CA ILE A 33 -15.00 15.23 -3.35
C ILE A 33 -14.31 16.13 -2.33
N GLU A 34 -13.79 15.54 -1.26
CA GLU A 34 -13.01 16.22 -0.25
C GLU A 34 -11.55 15.80 -0.39
N GLY A 35 -10.66 16.76 -0.61
CA GLY A 35 -9.24 16.53 -0.72
C GLY A 35 -8.50 16.95 0.54
N GLY A 36 -7.40 16.28 0.84
CA GLY A 36 -6.53 16.66 1.96
C GLY A 36 -5.10 16.16 1.82
N LEU A 37 -4.26 16.58 2.77
CA LEU A 37 -2.86 16.17 2.87
C LEU A 37 -2.69 15.21 4.05
N LEU A 38 -1.71 14.32 3.92
CA LEU A 38 -1.30 13.34 4.91
C LEU A 38 0.16 13.59 5.24
N ALA A 39 0.50 13.57 6.52
CA ALA A 39 1.88 13.56 7.00
C ALA A 39 1.93 12.77 8.30
N GLY A 40 2.97 11.96 8.46
CA GLY A 40 3.12 11.09 9.62
C GLY A 40 4.52 10.53 9.73
N VAL A 41 4.75 9.83 10.83
CA VAL A 41 5.98 9.10 11.10
C VAL A 41 5.65 7.62 11.17
N ASN A 42 6.56 6.79 10.69
CA ASN A 42 6.44 5.33 10.79
C ASN A 42 7.71 4.78 11.46
N ALA A 43 7.57 3.65 12.15
CA ALA A 43 8.71 2.90 12.68
C ALA A 43 8.62 1.50 12.08
N THR A 44 9.64 1.10 11.33
CA THR A 44 9.63 -0.18 10.61
C THR A 44 10.72 -1.12 11.12
N GLN A 45 10.37 -2.39 11.25
CA GLN A 45 11.32 -3.49 11.46
C GLN A 45 11.30 -4.38 10.22
N VAL A 46 12.49 -4.80 9.79
CA VAL A 46 12.63 -5.88 8.81
C VAL A 46 12.99 -7.13 9.60
N ALA A 47 12.15 -8.16 9.50
CA ALA A 47 12.36 -9.46 10.12
C ALA A 47 12.61 -10.49 9.03
N GLY A 48 13.73 -11.21 9.07
CA GLY A 48 14.03 -12.23 8.06
C GLY A 48 15.42 -12.85 8.05
N ASP A 49 16.47 -12.12 8.48
CA ASP A 49 17.84 -12.63 8.60
C ASP A 49 18.61 -11.79 9.65
N VAL A 50 19.95 -11.92 9.75
CA VAL A 50 20.89 -11.33 10.76
C VAL A 50 20.71 -9.81 11.05
N ALA A 51 19.82 -9.12 10.36
CA ALA A 51 19.51 -7.70 10.51
C ALA A 51 18.23 -7.39 11.33
N SER A 52 18.07 -8.04 12.48
CA SER A 52 16.95 -7.78 13.41
C SER A 52 17.16 -6.48 14.20
N GLY A 53 16.27 -5.49 14.03
CA GLY A 53 16.28 -4.26 14.84
C GLY A 53 15.24 -3.20 14.42
N TYR A 54 14.67 -2.47 15.38
CA TYR A 54 13.69 -1.39 15.19
C TYR A 54 14.35 0.00 14.99
N ASN A 55 15.38 0.08 14.16
CA ASN A 55 16.31 1.22 14.26
C ASN A 55 16.11 2.31 13.21
N LYS A 56 14.92 2.39 12.60
CA LYS A 56 14.67 3.46 11.63
C LYS A 56 13.26 4.04 11.74
N ALA A 57 13.21 5.27 12.25
CA ALA A 57 12.08 6.16 12.03
C ALA A 57 12.05 6.56 10.54
N GLY A 58 10.92 6.34 9.90
CA GLY A 58 10.62 6.80 8.56
C GLY A 58 9.57 7.90 8.57
N LEU A 59 9.53 8.67 7.49
CA LEU A 59 8.50 9.66 7.26
C LEU A 59 7.52 9.12 6.23
N THR A 60 6.24 9.47 6.42
CA THR A 60 5.18 9.25 5.45
C THR A 60 4.54 10.59 5.14
N PHE A 61 4.35 10.91 3.86
CA PHE A 61 3.58 12.09 3.46
C PHE A 61 2.84 11.82 2.16
N GLY A 62 1.75 12.55 1.91
CA GLY A 62 0.89 12.28 0.78
C GLY A 62 -0.33 13.17 0.71
N GLY A 63 -1.29 12.75 -0.11
CA GLY A 63 -2.60 13.36 -0.19
C GLY A 63 -3.68 12.32 -0.33
N PHE A 64 -4.92 12.73 -0.09
CA PHE A 64 -6.10 11.88 -0.28
C PHE A 64 -7.21 12.62 -0.99
N ALA A 65 -8.07 11.83 -1.63
CA ALA A 65 -9.36 12.25 -2.16
C ALA A 65 -10.44 11.33 -1.57
N ALA A 66 -11.45 11.92 -0.96
CA ALA A 66 -12.55 11.23 -0.32
C ALA A 66 -13.89 11.57 -0.97
N PHE A 67 -14.71 10.55 -1.16
CA PHE A 67 -16.04 10.58 -1.73
C PHE A 67 -17.03 10.22 -0.64
N ASN A 68 -17.83 11.18 -0.21
CA ASN A 68 -18.88 10.94 0.79
C ASN A 68 -20.08 10.27 0.12
N ILE A 69 -20.28 8.98 0.39
CA ILE A 69 -21.42 8.20 -0.14
C ILE A 69 -22.70 8.58 0.61
N ASN A 70 -22.60 8.72 1.93
CA ASN A 70 -23.69 9.19 2.80
C ASN A 70 -23.09 9.85 4.06
N GLN A 71 -23.93 10.24 5.03
CA GLN A 71 -23.47 10.93 6.26
C GLN A 71 -22.56 10.08 7.17
N ARG A 72 -22.54 8.76 6.99
CA ARG A 72 -21.77 7.80 7.80
C ARG A 72 -20.78 6.97 7.00
N SER A 73 -20.77 7.08 5.67
CA SER A 73 -19.98 6.24 4.78
C SER A 73 -19.19 7.10 3.80
N GLU A 74 -17.89 6.90 3.79
CA GLU A 74 -16.93 7.64 2.97
C GLU A 74 -16.02 6.63 2.27
N PHE A 75 -15.80 6.81 0.97
CA PHE A 75 -14.79 6.07 0.23
C PHE A 75 -13.59 6.98 -0.02
N ARG A 76 -12.39 6.54 0.32
CA ARG A 76 -11.18 7.35 0.26
C ARG A 76 -10.09 6.65 -0.54
N MET A 77 -9.46 7.40 -1.43
CA MET A 77 -8.20 6.99 -2.05
C MET A 77 -7.09 7.89 -1.55
N GLU A 78 -5.95 7.30 -1.23
CA GLU A 78 -4.77 8.04 -0.81
C GLU A 78 -3.61 7.77 -1.77
N LEU A 79 -2.68 8.72 -1.82
CA LEU A 79 -1.40 8.57 -2.49
C LEU A 79 -0.34 9.03 -1.50
N ALA A 80 0.40 8.07 -0.94
CA ALA A 80 1.35 8.31 0.13
C ALA A 80 2.74 7.83 -0.25
N PHE A 81 3.74 8.69 -0.09
CA PHE A 81 5.14 8.31 -0.06
C PHE A 81 5.48 7.82 1.34
N SER A 82 6.12 6.65 1.46
CA SER A 82 6.48 6.02 2.72
C SER A 82 7.93 5.55 2.69
N GLN A 83 8.75 6.10 3.57
CA GLN A 83 10.11 5.62 3.76
C GLN A 83 10.15 4.55 4.84
N LYS A 84 10.72 3.39 4.51
CA LYS A 84 10.91 2.23 5.39
C LYS A 84 12.39 1.82 5.41
N GLY A 85 12.77 0.96 6.34
CA GLY A 85 14.11 0.37 6.34
C GLY A 85 14.52 -0.30 7.65
N SER A 86 15.76 -0.78 7.67
CA SER A 86 16.43 -1.36 8.84
C SER A 86 17.87 -0.85 8.91
N ARG A 87 18.40 -0.68 10.12
CA ARG A 87 19.79 -0.29 10.36
C ARG A 87 20.38 -1.12 11.50
N VAL A 88 21.50 -1.76 11.22
CA VAL A 88 22.34 -2.47 12.19
C VAL A 88 23.67 -1.74 12.25
N ASN A 89 24.02 -1.27 13.44
CA ASN A 89 25.33 -0.65 13.68
C ASN A 89 26.31 -1.73 14.16
N PRO A 90 27.58 -1.66 13.74
CA PRO A 90 28.59 -2.57 14.24
C PRO A 90 28.82 -2.37 15.74
N SER A 91 28.98 -3.46 16.49
CA SER A 91 29.32 -3.48 17.91
C SER A 91 30.53 -4.39 18.16
N GLU A 92 31.13 -4.35 19.35
CA GLU A 92 32.29 -5.20 19.71
C GLU A 92 32.01 -6.70 19.55
N THR A 93 30.75 -7.12 19.63
CA THR A 93 30.32 -8.51 19.43
C THR A 93 29.82 -8.81 18.01
N GLU A 94 29.49 -7.79 17.21
CA GLU A 94 28.97 -7.94 15.84
C GLU A 94 29.62 -6.91 14.90
N PRO A 95 30.71 -7.25 14.19
CA PRO A 95 31.43 -6.32 13.32
C PRO A 95 30.71 -6.02 11.99
N ARG A 96 29.44 -6.39 11.86
CA ARG A 96 28.66 -6.26 10.63
C ARG A 96 27.84 -4.97 10.66
N GLN A 97 28.07 -4.11 9.68
CA GLN A 97 27.20 -2.96 9.42
C GLN A 97 26.22 -3.35 8.31
N TYR A 98 24.93 -3.12 8.55
CA TYR A 98 23.88 -3.34 7.56
C TYR A 98 22.93 -2.15 7.54
N LEU A 99 22.76 -1.54 6.37
CA LEU A 99 21.85 -0.42 6.17
C LEU A 99 20.92 -0.72 5.00
N LEU A 100 19.63 -0.77 5.29
CA LEU A 100 18.57 -0.97 4.33
C LEU A 100 17.65 0.26 4.32
N ARG A 101 17.48 0.88 3.17
CA ARG A 101 16.54 1.99 2.95
C ARG A 101 15.64 1.66 1.78
N VAL A 102 14.33 1.74 2.01
CA VAL A 102 13.33 1.34 1.03
C VAL A 102 12.27 2.42 0.95
N ASN A 103 11.97 2.91 -0.24
CA ASN A 103 10.99 3.97 -0.47
C ASN A 103 9.83 3.43 -1.30
N TYR A 104 8.61 3.55 -0.77
CA TYR A 104 7.39 3.09 -1.40
C TYR A 104 6.48 4.27 -1.77
N ILE A 105 5.74 4.11 -2.86
CA ILE A 105 4.46 4.80 -3.07
C ILE A 105 3.35 3.81 -2.70
N ASP A 106 2.52 4.19 -1.74
CA ASP A 106 1.34 3.46 -1.33
C ASP A 106 0.09 4.13 -1.95
N ILE A 107 -0.80 3.30 -2.49
CA ILE A 107 -2.10 3.69 -3.04
C ILE A 107 -3.20 2.91 -2.28
N PRO A 108 -3.62 3.40 -1.10
CA PRO A 108 -4.72 2.84 -0.34
C PRO A 108 -6.07 3.18 -0.97
N PHE A 109 -6.94 2.18 -1.05
CA PHE A 109 -8.36 2.31 -1.32
C PHE A 109 -9.11 1.90 -0.05
N LEU A 110 -9.65 2.88 0.66
CA LEU A 110 -10.21 2.74 1.99
C LEU A 110 -11.71 3.04 1.98
N TYR A 111 -12.46 2.24 2.72
CA TYR A 111 -13.82 2.55 3.12
C TYR A 111 -13.82 2.96 4.58
N ARG A 112 -14.36 4.15 4.88
CA ARG A 112 -14.47 4.70 6.22
C ARG A 112 -15.92 4.78 6.65
N TYR A 113 -16.23 4.17 7.79
CA TYR A 113 -17.52 4.22 8.46
C TYR A 113 -17.43 5.12 9.70
N LEU A 114 -18.17 6.23 9.70
CA LEU A 114 -18.26 7.16 10.81
C LEU A 114 -19.31 6.66 11.80
N TYR A 115 -18.88 6.13 12.94
CA TYR A 115 -19.77 5.75 14.03
C TYR A 115 -20.28 6.98 14.78
N ASN A 116 -19.37 7.90 15.12
CA ASN A 116 -19.63 9.18 15.78
C ASN A 116 -18.69 10.25 15.21
N THR A 117 -18.89 11.52 15.58
CA THR A 117 -18.01 12.64 15.17
C THR A 117 -16.55 12.51 15.62
N LYS A 118 -16.28 11.65 16.61
CA LYS A 118 -14.92 11.40 17.15
C LYS A 118 -14.35 10.03 16.78
N LEU A 119 -15.18 9.08 16.38
CA LEU A 119 -14.77 7.69 16.16
C LEU A 119 -15.23 7.23 14.79
N SER A 120 -14.26 6.86 13.97
CA SER A 120 -14.45 6.27 12.66
C SER A 120 -13.66 4.98 12.54
N PHE A 121 -14.22 4.01 11.85
CA PHE A 121 -13.54 2.79 11.48
C PHE A 121 -13.19 2.86 10.00
N GLU A 122 -11.98 2.46 9.65
CA GLU A 122 -11.53 2.40 8.26
C GLU A 122 -11.00 1.00 7.94
N GLY A 123 -11.20 0.58 6.71
CA GLY A 123 -10.70 -0.69 6.22
C GLY A 123 -10.68 -0.68 4.71
N GLY A 124 -9.74 -1.42 4.12
CA GLY A 124 -9.59 -1.41 2.67
C GLY A 124 -8.37 -2.17 2.20
N LEU A 125 -8.06 -1.98 0.93
CA LEU A 125 -6.92 -2.60 0.27
C LEU A 125 -5.90 -1.52 -0.05
N SER A 126 -4.62 -1.84 0.12
CA SER A 126 -3.54 -0.95 -0.26
C SER A 126 -2.63 -1.63 -1.26
N TYR A 127 -2.22 -0.88 -2.28
CA TYR A 127 -1.22 -1.30 -3.23
C TYR A 127 0.05 -0.47 -3.04
N GLY A 128 1.16 -1.13 -2.71
CA GLY A 128 2.46 -0.48 -2.53
C GLY A 128 3.40 -0.79 -3.70
N TYR A 129 3.98 0.25 -4.30
CA TYR A 129 5.01 0.13 -5.33
C TYR A 129 6.37 0.58 -4.81
N LEU A 130 7.37 -0.28 -4.98
CA LEU A 130 8.75 0.01 -4.60
C LEU A 130 9.40 0.92 -5.65
N ILE A 131 9.76 2.15 -5.26
CA ILE A 131 10.41 3.10 -6.17
C ILE A 131 11.93 2.96 -6.12
N SER A 132 12.46 2.84 -4.91
CA SER A 132 13.88 2.92 -4.67
C SER A 132 14.26 2.08 -3.47
N HIS A 133 15.35 1.36 -3.62
CA HIS A 133 15.96 0.53 -2.61
C HIS A 133 17.45 0.86 -2.56
N TYR A 134 17.97 0.97 -1.35
CA TYR A 134 19.38 1.20 -1.09
C TYR A 134 19.84 0.25 0.00
N GLU A 135 20.91 -0.48 -0.28
CA GLU A 135 21.48 -1.49 0.61
C GLU A 135 22.98 -1.30 0.69
N GLU A 136 23.49 -1.19 1.90
CA GLU A 136 24.91 -1.27 2.22
C GLU A 136 25.13 -2.42 3.19
N ALA A 137 26.05 -3.32 2.82
CA ALA A 137 26.55 -4.37 3.70
C ALA A 137 28.07 -4.22 3.77
N GLU A 138 28.56 -3.68 4.89
CA GLU A 138 30.00 -3.55 5.13
C GLU A 138 30.43 -4.62 6.13
N TYR A 139 31.37 -5.46 5.71
CA TYR A 139 32.01 -6.45 6.56
C TYR A 139 33.32 -5.86 7.06
N SER A 140 33.30 -5.30 8.28
CA SER A 140 34.54 -4.86 8.91
C SER A 140 35.40 -6.09 9.19
N ARG A 141 36.46 -6.30 8.39
CA ARG A 141 37.49 -7.28 8.71
C ARG A 141 38.11 -6.87 10.05
N PRO A 142 38.20 -7.76 11.06
CA PRO A 142 39.08 -7.48 12.18
C PRO A 142 40.49 -7.32 11.62
N GLU A 143 41.09 -6.15 11.81
CA GLU A 143 42.51 -5.93 11.53
C GLU A 143 43.29 -7.05 12.23
N SER A 144 43.90 -7.92 11.44
CA SER A 144 44.83 -8.92 11.95
C SER A 144 45.98 -8.16 12.60
N ILE A 145 46.04 -8.20 13.94
CA ILE A 145 47.20 -7.79 14.72
C ILE A 145 48.38 -8.65 14.25
N LEU A 146 49.34 -8.03 13.57
CA LEU A 146 50.69 -8.57 13.37
C LEU A 146 51.49 -8.47 14.66
#